data_AF-A0A6V8NR59-F1
#
_entry.id   AF-A0A6V8NR59-F1
#
_cell.length_a   1.000
_cell.length_b   1.000
_cell.length_c   1.000
_cell.angle_alpha   90.00
_cell.angle_beta   90.00
_cell.angle_gamma   90.00
#
_symmetry.space_group_name_H-M   'P 1'
#
loop_
_entity.id
_entity.type
_entity.pdbx_description
1 polymer ?
#
loop_
_entity_poly.entity_id
_entity_poly.type
_entity_poly.pdbx_seq_one_letter_code
_entity_poly.pdbx_strand_id
1 'polypeptide(L)' 'IFDNLRQEGVQEELLSRVYAPIGLDIGAQTPEEIAVSILAEVLSVKYGRSAYPLSRT' A
#
# COMPACT_ATOMS: atom_id res chain seq x y z
N ILE A 1 -0.04 -1.21 -16.36
CA ILE A 1 -0.19 -2.62 -15.89
C ILE A 1 -1.64 -2.99 -15.64
N PHE A 2 -2.41 -2.16 -14.92
CA PHE A 2 -3.84 -2.40 -14.69
C PHE A 2 -4.64 -2.60 -15.98
N ASP A 3 -4.38 -1.81 -17.02
CA ASP A 3 -5.09 -1.97 -18.31
C ASP A 3 -4.78 -3.30 -19.01
N ASN A 4 -3.54 -3.79 -18.90
CA ASN A 4 -3.17 -5.11 -19.42
C ASN A 4 -3.89 -6.22 -18.65
N LEU A 5 -3.93 -6.12 -17.31
CA LEU A 5 -4.63 -7.09 -16.46
C LEU A 5 -6.14 -7.10 -16.73
N ARG A 6 -6.74 -5.93 -17.01
CA ARG A 6 -8.15 -5.84 -17.45
C ARG A 6 -8.37 -6.54 -18.80
N GLN A 7 -7.47 -6.34 -19.76
CA GLN A 7 -7.54 -7.03 -21.06
C GLN A 7 -7.37 -8.55 -20.93
N GLU A 8 -6.59 -9.02 -19.95
CA GLU A 8 -6.46 -10.43 -19.60
C GLU A 8 -7.66 -11.00 -18.83
N GLY A 9 -8.67 -10.18 -18.52
CA GLY A 9 -9.91 -10.61 -17.88
C GLY A 9 -9.87 -10.64 -16.34
N VAL A 10 -8.89 -9.97 -15.71
CA VAL A 10 -8.86 -9.84 -14.25
C VAL A 10 -10.05 -8.99 -13.78
N GLN A 11 -10.78 -9.50 -12.79
CA GLN A 11 -11.94 -8.84 -12.19
C GLN A 11 -11.56 -7.51 -11.52
N GLU A 12 -12.40 -6.48 -11.68
CA GLU A 12 -12.15 -5.16 -11.09
C GLU A 12 -12.18 -5.21 -9.55
N GLU A 13 -12.92 -6.15 -8.96
CA GLU A 13 -12.94 -6.41 -7.52
C GLU A 13 -11.58 -6.88 -6.99
N LEU A 14 -10.78 -7.58 -7.82
CA LEU A 14 -9.43 -7.97 -7.45
C LEU A 14 -8.46 -6.79 -7.62
N LEU A 15 -8.62 -6.03 -8.70
CA LEU A 15 -7.78 -4.86 -8.98
C LEU A 15 -7.96 -3.75 -7.92
N SER A 16 -9.18 -3.54 -7.44
CA SER A 16 -9.49 -2.54 -6.40
C SER A 16 -8.85 -2.84 -5.04
N ARG A 17 -8.38 -4.08 -4.83
CA ARG A 17 -7.65 -4.50 -3.62
C ARG A 17 -6.14 -4.28 -3.72
N VAL A 18 -5.64 -3.84 -4.87
CA VAL A 18 -4.21 -3.62 -5.10
C VAL A 18 -3.82 -2.21 -4.66
N TYR A 19 -2.78 -2.13 -3.84
CA TYR A 19 -2.18 -0.88 -3.39
C TYR A 19 -0.97 -0.62 -4.26
N ALA A 20 -1.03 0.44 -5.07
CA ALA A 20 0.03 0.80 -6.00
C ALA A 20 0.09 2.34 -6.18
N PRO A 21 1.24 2.99 -5.88
CA PRO A 21 2.45 2.42 -5.29
C PRO A 21 2.20 1.86 -3.87
N ILE A 22 3.02 0.89 -3.47
CA ILE A 22 2.97 0.27 -2.13
C ILE A 22 3.84 1.05 -1.15
N GLY A 23 3.40 1.10 0.11
CA GLY A 23 4.08 1.72 1.23
C GLY A 23 3.48 3.06 1.64
N LEU A 24 3.65 3.40 2.92
CA LEU A 24 3.25 4.71 3.43
C LEU A 24 4.14 5.82 2.88
N ASP A 25 3.56 7.00 2.66
CA ASP A 25 4.32 8.18 2.26
C ASP A 25 5.13 8.74 3.44
N ILE A 26 6.37 8.25 3.55
CA ILE A 26 7.37 8.70 4.54
C ILE A 26 8.55 9.42 3.86
N GLY A 27 8.46 9.70 2.55
CA GLY A 27 9.58 10.26 1.78
C GLY A 27 10.75 9.28 1.56
N ALA A 28 10.48 7.97 1.53
CA ALA A 28 11.50 6.93 1.39
C ALA A 28 12.32 7.06 0.09
N GLN A 29 13.65 6.95 0.20
CA GLN A 29 14.60 7.00 -0.91
C GLN A 29 15.50 5.76 -0.96
N THR A 30 15.88 5.21 0.19
CA THR A 30 16.74 4.01 0.26
C THR A 30 15.90 2.73 0.27
N PRO A 31 16.48 1.58 -0.13
CA PRO A 31 15.80 0.29 -0.02
C PRO A 31 15.28 -0.01 1.39
N GLU A 32 16.02 0.37 2.42
CA GLU A 32 15.65 0.19 3.82
C GLU A 32 14.45 1.06 4.20
N GLU A 33 14.42 2.32 3.75
CA GLU A 33 13.28 3.22 3.97
C GLU A 33 12.03 2.72 3.23
N ILE A 34 12.19 2.21 2.01
CA ILE A 34 11.09 1.59 1.23
C ILE A 34 10.59 0.33 1.96
N ALA A 35 11.47 -0.50 2.50
CA ALA A 35 11.05 -1.68 3.27
C ALA A 35 10.24 -1.28 4.51
N VAL A 36 10.66 -0.24 5.23
CA VAL A 36 9.93 0.28 6.39
C VAL A 36 8.56 0.83 5.97
N SER A 37 8.48 1.58 4.87
CA SER A 37 7.20 2.15 4.40
C SER A 37 6.20 1.06 4.03
N ILE A 38 6.66 0.00 3.36
CA ILE A 38 5.85 -1.17 2.99
C ILE A 38 5.35 -1.92 4.23
N LEU A 39 6.25 -2.24 5.15
CA LEU A 39 5.87 -2.96 6.38
C LEU A 39 4.89 -2.15 7.23
N ALA A 40 5.07 -0.83 7.29
CA ALA A 40 4.14 0.04 8.01
C ALA A 40 2.74 0.03 7.38
N GLU A 41 2.63 0.07 6.03
CA GLU A 41 1.34 -0.04 5.35
C GLU A 41 0.68 -1.40 5.59
N VAL A 42 1.44 -2.50 5.49
CA VAL A 42 0.95 -3.87 5.76
C VAL A 42 0.35 -3.98 7.17
N LEU A 43 1.05 -3.45 8.19
CA LEU A 43 0.57 -3.47 9.56
C LEU A 43 -0.67 -2.57 9.73
N SER A 44 -0.71 -1.41 9.07
CA SER A 44 -1.87 -0.51 9.11
C SER A 44 -3.15 -1.20 8.61
N VAL A 45 -3.08 -1.91 7.48
CA VAL A 45 -4.18 -2.68 6.91
C VAL A 45 -4.54 -3.85 7.83
N LYS A 46 -3.54 -4.61 8.30
CA LYS A 46 -3.74 -5.78 9.18
C LYS A 46 -4.48 -5.43 10.47
N TYR A 47 -4.18 -4.26 11.05
CA TYR A 47 -4.74 -3.83 12.33
C TYR A 47 -5.86 -2.79 12.21
N GLY A 48 -6.27 -2.43 10.99
CA GLY A 48 -7.30 -1.42 10.74
C GLY A 48 -6.93 -0.06 11.32
N ARG A 49 -5.66 0.34 11.21
CA ARG A 49 -5.13 1.62 11.72
C ARG A 49 -4.84 2.57 10.56
N SER A 50 -4.96 3.86 10.84
CA SER A 50 -4.75 4.94 9.86
C SER A 50 -3.27 5.27 9.59
N ALA A 51 -2.35 4.64 10.31
CA ALA A 51 -0.92 4.96 10.33
C ALA A 51 -0.58 6.44 10.66
N TYR A 52 -1.52 7.20 11.22
CA TYR A 52 -1.24 8.52 11.78
C TYR A 52 -0.56 8.41 13.15
N PRO A 53 0.17 9.46 13.57
CA PRO A 53 0.74 9.52 14.91
C PRO A 53 -0.32 9.32 16.00
N LEU A 54 -0.01 8.51 17.01
CA LEU A 54 -0.91 8.26 18.15
C LEU A 54 -1.27 9.54 18.92
N SER A 55 -0.40 10.56 18.90
CA SER A 55 -0.69 11.86 19.49
C SER A 55 -1.82 12.63 18.79
N ARG A 56 -2.29 12.15 17.63
CA ARG A 56 -3.38 12.75 16.84
C ARG A 56 -4.66 11.90 16.83
N THR A 57 -4.70 10.81 17.60
CA THR A 57 -5.88 9.92 17.75
C THR A 57 -6.61 10.26 19.03
#